data_AF-A0A923D061-F1
#
_entry.id   AF-A0A923D061-F1
#
_cell.length_a   1.000
_cell.length_b   1.000
_cell.length_c   1.000
_cell.angle_alpha   90.00
_cell.angle_beta   90.00
_cell.angle_gamma   90.00
#
_symmetry.space_group_name_H-M   'P 1'
#
loop_
_entity.id
_entity.type
_entity.pdbx_description
1 polymer ?
#
loop_
_entity_poly.entity_id
_entity_poly.type
_entity_poly.pdbx_seq_one_letter_code
_entity_poly.pdbx_strand_id
1 'polypeptide(L)'
;MTDAHPALQAVVLAAGKGTRMKSDLPKVLHRIGGRTLLDHVLGAVREAGVPRTVVVVGHAAELVEESCRAPDVAFALQRPQLGTGHAVQVAVPGLAADGWTLVLAGDVPLLRPATLRRLVDATVDAQASASVLTCVVADAGAYGRIVKDGAGRLQRIVEARDATPGELAIGEYNTGVFCFRTPDLVAALAKLRADNDQSEYYLTDTIAHLVADGCAVQAVAIDDPDEVVGINTVDELAAAESLLRRRG
;
A
#
# COMPACT_ATOMS: atom_id res chain seq x y z
N MET A 1 12.10 14.86 23.00
CA MET A 1 12.08 15.53 21.68
C MET A 1 12.10 14.41 20.67
N THR A 2 10.94 14.01 20.16
CA THR A 2 10.88 13.05 19.05
C THR A 2 11.36 13.80 17.83
N ASP A 3 12.56 13.49 17.36
CA ASP A 3 13.06 13.99 16.08
C ASP A 3 11.98 13.69 15.05
N ALA A 4 11.41 14.74 14.49
CA ALA A 4 10.48 14.60 13.38
C ALA A 4 11.24 13.85 12.29
N HIS A 5 10.70 12.72 11.84
CA HIS A 5 11.26 12.04 10.68
C HIS A 5 11.44 13.08 9.57
N PRO A 6 12.53 12.96 8.80
CA PRO A 6 12.69 13.80 7.63
C PRO A 6 11.45 13.69 6.73
N ALA A 7 11.14 14.76 5.96
CA ALA A 7 9.86 14.99 5.29
C ALA A 7 9.10 13.70 4.88
N LEU A 8 8.11 13.31 5.68
CA LEU A 8 7.30 12.10 5.49
C LEU A 8 5.93 12.48 4.92
N GLN A 9 5.47 11.72 3.95
CA GLN A 9 4.18 11.91 3.28
C GLN A 9 3.57 10.55 2.93
N ALA A 10 2.28 10.51 2.63
CA ALA A 10 1.60 9.29 2.23
C ALA A 10 0.87 9.41 0.89
N VAL A 11 0.75 8.28 0.20
CA VAL A 11 -0.16 8.06 -0.93
C VAL A 11 -1.12 6.94 -0.56
N VAL A 12 -2.41 7.23 -0.49
CA VAL A 12 -3.46 6.24 -0.22
C VAL A 12 -4.21 5.90 -1.50
N LEU A 13 -4.20 4.63 -1.90
CA LEU A 13 -4.81 4.17 -3.15
C LEU A 13 -6.30 3.85 -2.94
N ALA A 14 -7.18 4.68 -3.51
CA ALA A 14 -8.63 4.59 -3.35
C ALA A 14 -9.39 4.68 -4.70
N ALA A 15 -8.71 4.47 -5.82
CA ALA A 15 -9.28 4.68 -7.16
C ALA A 15 -10.08 3.48 -7.73
N GLY A 16 -10.04 2.34 -7.04
CA GLY A 16 -10.62 1.07 -7.50
C GLY A 16 -12.15 1.05 -7.49
N LYS A 17 -12.74 0.31 -8.44
CA LYS A 17 -14.21 0.19 -8.58
C LYS A 17 -14.89 -0.66 -7.49
N GLY A 18 -14.17 -1.59 -6.87
CA GLY A 18 -14.73 -2.40 -5.78
C GLY A 18 -15.86 -3.36 -6.18
N THR A 19 -15.90 -3.84 -7.43
CA THR A 19 -17.03 -4.61 -8.01
C THR A 19 -17.45 -5.85 -7.20
N ARG A 20 -16.52 -6.46 -6.46
CA ARG A 20 -16.77 -7.62 -5.58
C ARG A 20 -17.62 -7.31 -4.34
N MET A 21 -17.79 -6.04 -3.99
CA MET A 21 -18.67 -5.59 -2.91
C MET A 21 -20.16 -5.66 -3.26
N LYS A 22 -20.50 -5.77 -4.57
CA LYS A 22 -21.88 -5.78 -5.07
C LYS A 22 -22.72 -4.60 -4.52
N SER A 23 -22.12 -3.42 -4.47
CA SER A 23 -22.71 -2.18 -3.98
C SER A 23 -22.37 -1.03 -4.92
N ASP A 24 -23.27 -0.05 -5.04
CA ASP A 24 -23.02 1.22 -5.72
C ASP A 24 -22.13 2.16 -4.89
N LEU A 25 -22.00 1.89 -3.59
CA LEU A 25 -21.09 2.62 -2.70
C LEU A 25 -19.65 2.21 -3.01
N PRO A 26 -18.72 3.16 -3.22
CA PRO A 26 -17.30 2.84 -3.37
C PRO A 26 -16.80 2.03 -2.18
N LYS A 27 -16.00 0.99 -2.46
CA LYS A 27 -15.50 0.03 -1.47
C LYS A 27 -14.92 0.69 -0.22
N VAL A 28 -14.09 1.70 -0.41
CA VAL A 28 -13.40 2.42 0.67
C VAL A 28 -14.35 3.22 1.58
N LEU A 29 -15.59 3.45 1.15
CA LEU A 29 -16.63 4.15 1.91
C LEU A 29 -17.55 3.22 2.71
N HIS A 30 -17.42 1.90 2.54
CA HIS A 30 -18.06 0.96 3.46
C HIS A 30 -17.52 1.15 4.88
N ARG A 31 -18.33 0.82 5.89
CA ARG A 31 -18.03 1.16 7.28
C ARG A 31 -17.82 -0.07 8.14
N ILE A 32 -16.88 0.05 9.06
CA ILE A 32 -16.73 -0.82 10.24
C ILE A 32 -16.53 0.07 11.47
N GLY A 33 -17.06 -0.30 12.63
CA GLY A 33 -16.97 0.49 13.86
C GLY A 33 -17.44 1.95 13.71
N GLY A 34 -18.41 2.20 12.83
CA GLY A 34 -18.98 3.53 12.57
C GLY A 34 -18.18 4.46 11.63
N ARG A 35 -16.94 4.11 11.25
CA ARG A 35 -16.07 4.89 10.35
C ARG A 35 -15.91 4.20 9.00
N THR A 36 -15.64 4.95 7.93
CA THR A 36 -15.36 4.34 6.62
C THR A 36 -14.02 3.59 6.64
N LEU A 37 -13.82 2.64 5.72
CA LEU A 37 -12.53 1.95 5.60
C LEU A 37 -11.39 2.97 5.38
N LEU A 38 -11.64 3.96 4.52
CA LEU A 38 -10.71 5.04 4.25
C LEU A 38 -10.39 5.87 5.49
N ASP A 39 -11.40 6.19 6.32
CA ASP A 39 -11.19 6.96 7.55
C ASP A 39 -10.29 6.22 8.54
N HIS A 40 -10.43 4.89 8.65
CA HIS A 40 -9.53 4.09 9.49
C HIS A 40 -8.09 4.16 8.97
N VAL A 41 -7.89 4.00 7.66
CA VAL A 41 -6.55 4.08 7.04
C VAL A 41 -5.93 5.47 7.23
N LEU A 42 -6.68 6.55 6.94
CA LEU A 42 -6.20 7.92 7.14
C LEU A 42 -5.93 8.23 8.61
N GLY A 43 -6.73 7.70 9.53
CA GLY A 43 -6.47 7.78 10.97
C GLY A 43 -5.15 7.12 11.34
N ALA A 44 -4.90 5.90 10.86
CA ALA A 44 -3.66 5.18 11.12
C ALA A 44 -2.42 5.91 10.57
N VAL A 45 -2.53 6.49 9.37
CA VAL A 45 -1.47 7.29 8.73
C VAL A 45 -1.16 8.56 9.56
N ARG A 46 -2.18 9.27 10.02
CA ARG A 46 -2.00 10.46 10.88
C ARG A 46 -1.36 10.10 12.21
N GLU A 47 -1.87 9.06 12.88
CA GLU A 47 -1.33 8.59 14.16
C GLU A 47 0.10 8.04 14.02
N ALA A 48 0.48 7.57 12.82
CA ALA A 48 1.85 7.19 12.50
C ALA A 48 2.80 8.39 12.33
N GLY A 49 2.29 9.63 12.40
CA GLY A 49 3.09 10.85 12.30
C GLY A 49 3.27 11.36 10.87
N VAL A 50 2.43 10.94 9.93
CA VAL A 50 2.48 11.44 8.55
C VAL A 50 1.61 12.71 8.42
N PRO A 51 2.22 13.90 8.19
CA PRO A 51 1.51 15.18 8.21
C PRO A 51 0.71 15.49 6.94
N ARG A 52 0.95 14.78 5.84
CA ARG A 52 0.30 15.05 4.55
C ARG A 52 0.04 13.76 3.78
N THR A 53 -1.16 13.63 3.23
CA THR A 53 -1.57 12.47 2.44
C THR A 53 -2.14 12.91 1.09
N VAL A 54 -1.72 12.26 0.01
CA VAL A 54 -2.37 12.31 -1.30
C VAL A 54 -3.27 11.09 -1.44
N VAL A 55 -4.57 11.29 -1.50
CA VAL A 55 -5.54 10.21 -1.76
C VAL A 55 -5.75 10.11 -3.27
N VAL A 56 -5.46 8.93 -3.83
CA VAL A 56 -5.68 8.66 -5.25
C VAL A 56 -7.10 8.18 -5.44
N VAL A 57 -7.92 8.99 -6.09
CA VAL A 57 -9.34 8.74 -6.35
C VAL A 57 -9.57 8.36 -7.82
N GLY A 58 -10.71 7.76 -8.12
CA GLY A 58 -11.00 7.26 -9.46
C GLY A 58 -12.50 7.09 -9.68
N HIS A 59 -13.00 5.87 -9.54
CA HIS A 59 -14.44 5.63 -9.61
C HIS A 59 -15.17 6.38 -8.50
N ALA A 60 -16.24 7.11 -8.87
CA ALA A 60 -17.00 7.96 -7.95
C ALA A 60 -16.12 8.90 -7.10
N ALA A 61 -15.09 9.48 -7.73
CA ALA A 61 -14.10 10.33 -7.07
C ALA A 61 -14.74 11.41 -6.17
N GLU A 62 -15.77 12.10 -6.65
CA GLU A 62 -16.46 13.15 -5.89
C GLU A 62 -16.99 12.67 -4.53
N LEU A 63 -17.58 11.47 -4.46
CA LEU A 63 -18.08 10.88 -3.21
C LEU A 63 -16.93 10.54 -2.25
N VAL A 64 -15.82 10.03 -2.76
CA VAL A 64 -14.64 9.69 -1.96
C VAL A 64 -13.95 10.96 -1.45
N GLU A 65 -13.84 11.98 -2.29
CA GLU A 65 -13.27 13.27 -1.89
C GLU A 65 -14.12 13.93 -0.80
N GLU A 66 -15.44 13.97 -0.96
CA GLU A 66 -16.35 14.56 0.01
C GLU A 66 -16.25 13.87 1.38
N SER A 67 -16.11 12.55 1.41
CA SER A 67 -16.07 11.79 2.66
C SER A 67 -14.83 12.03 3.50
N CYS A 68 -13.69 12.36 2.88
CA CYS A 68 -12.39 12.43 3.57
C CYS A 68 -11.64 13.77 3.41
N ARG A 69 -12.31 14.80 2.87
CA ARG A 69 -11.73 16.14 2.71
C ARG A 69 -11.26 16.69 4.05
N ALA A 70 -9.98 17.03 4.11
CA ALA A 70 -9.33 17.61 5.29
C ALA A 70 -8.13 18.47 4.86
N PRO A 71 -7.64 19.40 5.70
CA PRO A 71 -6.52 20.28 5.36
C PRO A 71 -5.20 19.56 5.03
N ASP A 72 -5.02 18.35 5.59
CA ASP A 72 -3.85 17.50 5.41
C ASP A 72 -3.99 16.51 4.24
N VAL A 73 -5.13 16.52 3.55
CA VAL A 73 -5.45 15.61 2.44
C VAL A 73 -5.50 16.36 1.11
N ALA A 74 -4.69 15.91 0.16
CA ALA A 74 -4.77 16.29 -1.25
C ALA A 74 -5.33 15.13 -2.08
N PHE A 75 -5.82 15.43 -3.27
CA PHE A 75 -6.42 14.42 -4.15
C PHE A 75 -5.69 14.34 -5.49
N ALA A 76 -5.55 13.12 -6.01
CA ALA A 76 -5.05 12.85 -7.34
C ALA A 76 -6.05 11.95 -8.09
N LEU A 77 -6.50 12.37 -9.27
CA LEU A 77 -7.46 11.62 -10.06
C LEU A 77 -6.73 10.61 -10.97
N GLN A 78 -6.99 9.33 -10.76
CA GLN A 78 -6.56 8.25 -11.65
C GLN A 78 -7.65 7.95 -12.69
N ARG A 79 -7.45 8.41 -13.93
CA ARG A 79 -8.36 8.09 -15.05
C ARG A 79 -7.60 7.99 -16.37
N PRO A 80 -7.63 6.84 -17.08
CA PRO A 80 -8.22 5.55 -16.68
C PRO A 80 -7.45 4.87 -15.53
N GLN A 81 -8.05 3.84 -14.89
CA GLN A 81 -7.33 3.00 -13.92
C GLN A 81 -6.44 2.00 -14.67
N LEU A 82 -5.12 2.20 -14.61
CA LEU A 82 -4.11 1.41 -15.35
C LEU A 82 -3.16 0.65 -14.41
N GLY A 83 -3.63 0.28 -13.22
CA GLY A 83 -2.81 -0.40 -12.20
C GLY A 83 -2.33 0.49 -11.05
N THR A 84 -1.74 -0.14 -10.04
CA THR A 84 -1.30 0.50 -8.78
C THR A 84 -0.09 1.41 -8.98
N GLY A 85 0.84 1.06 -9.86
CA GLY A 85 1.98 1.91 -10.23
C GLY A 85 1.51 3.19 -10.89
N HIS A 86 0.55 3.11 -11.81
CA HIS A 86 -0.08 4.30 -12.42
C HIS A 86 -0.81 5.16 -11.37
N ALA A 87 -1.45 4.55 -10.39
CA ALA A 87 -2.10 5.28 -9.30
C ALA A 87 -1.09 6.12 -8.50
N VAL A 88 0.13 5.61 -8.26
CA VAL A 88 1.19 6.38 -7.62
C VAL A 88 1.77 7.43 -8.56
N GLN A 89 1.94 7.13 -9.86
CA GLN A 89 2.42 8.10 -10.86
C GLN A 89 1.54 9.36 -10.90
N VAL A 90 0.21 9.22 -10.88
CA VAL A 90 -0.69 10.39 -10.86
C VAL A 90 -0.64 11.18 -9.55
N ALA A 91 -0.16 10.57 -8.46
CA ALA A 91 0.02 11.24 -7.17
C ALA A 91 1.32 12.06 -7.09
N VAL A 92 2.34 11.72 -7.89
CA VAL A 92 3.69 12.34 -7.86
C VAL A 92 3.65 13.88 -7.86
N PRO A 93 2.85 14.58 -8.68
CA PRO A 93 2.80 16.04 -8.66
C PRO A 93 2.35 16.64 -7.32
N GLY A 94 1.65 15.87 -6.49
CA GLY A 94 1.23 16.28 -5.15
C GLY A 94 2.28 16.05 -4.08
N LEU A 95 3.36 15.32 -4.37
CA LEU A 95 4.39 14.95 -3.40
C LEU A 95 5.50 15.99 -3.30
N ALA A 96 6.11 16.10 -2.12
CA ALA A 96 7.41 16.74 -1.96
C ALA A 96 8.46 15.93 -2.75
N ALA A 97 9.44 16.63 -3.35
CA ALA A 97 10.47 15.99 -4.17
C ALA A 97 11.44 15.12 -3.33
N ASP A 98 11.73 15.56 -2.11
CA ASP A 98 12.61 14.88 -1.18
C ASP A 98 11.83 14.24 -0.02
N GLY A 99 12.50 13.36 0.72
CA GLY A 99 11.95 12.71 1.89
C GLY A 99 11.51 11.26 1.62
N TRP A 100 10.47 10.84 2.33
CA TRP A 100 9.94 9.49 2.29
C TRP A 100 8.45 9.48 2.00
N THR A 101 8.02 8.54 1.18
CA THR A 101 6.63 8.33 0.80
C THR A 101 6.16 6.97 1.28
N LEU A 102 5.21 6.96 2.21
CA LEU A 102 4.43 5.78 2.56
C LEU A 102 3.36 5.56 1.47
N VAL A 103 3.22 4.34 0.95
CA VAL A 103 2.19 3.99 -0.03
C VAL A 103 1.38 2.82 0.51
N LEU A 104 0.06 2.94 0.52
CA LEU A 104 -0.84 1.91 1.04
C LEU A 104 -2.23 1.96 0.38
N ALA A 105 -2.94 0.84 0.42
CA ALA A 105 -4.31 0.76 -0.06
C ALA A 105 -5.31 1.40 0.93
N GLY A 106 -6.42 1.93 0.41
CA GLY A 106 -7.47 2.57 1.22
C GLY A 106 -8.46 1.61 1.87
N ASP A 107 -8.21 0.31 1.82
CA ASP A 107 -9.13 -0.79 2.17
C ASP A 107 -8.57 -1.75 3.23
N VAL A 108 -7.49 -1.38 3.92
CA VAL A 108 -6.84 -2.13 5.02
C VAL A 108 -7.11 -1.47 6.38
N PRO A 109 -8.38 -1.46 6.86
CA PRO A 109 -8.79 -0.62 7.99
C PRO A 109 -8.26 -1.08 9.36
N LEU A 110 -7.68 -2.27 9.45
CA LEU A 110 -7.15 -2.82 10.70
C LEU A 110 -5.65 -2.56 10.89
N LEU A 111 -5.03 -1.84 9.96
CA LEU A 111 -3.61 -1.52 9.97
C LEU A 111 -3.29 -0.59 11.14
N ARG A 112 -2.30 -0.97 11.96
CA ARG A 112 -1.98 -0.21 13.17
C ARG A 112 -0.98 0.91 12.89
N PRO A 113 -1.13 2.08 13.55
CA PRO A 113 -0.16 3.17 13.46
C PRO A 113 1.27 2.75 13.84
N ALA A 114 1.41 1.86 14.83
CA ALA A 114 2.71 1.34 15.26
C ALA A 114 3.41 0.51 14.19
N THR A 115 2.64 -0.25 13.40
CA THR A 115 3.14 -1.06 12.28
C THR A 115 3.63 -0.16 11.15
N LEU A 116 2.92 0.93 10.85
CA LEU A 116 3.35 1.94 9.89
C LEU A 116 4.65 2.64 10.34
N ARG A 117 4.73 3.07 11.61
CA ARG A 117 5.96 3.66 12.16
C ARG A 117 7.15 2.71 12.04
N ARG A 118 6.98 1.45 12.44
CA ARG A 118 8.04 0.44 12.33
C ARG A 118 8.54 0.25 10.90
N LEU A 119 7.66 0.28 9.91
CA LEU A 119 8.06 0.23 8.50
C LEU A 119 8.89 1.46 8.12
N VAL A 120 8.41 2.65 8.47
CA VAL A 120 9.11 3.92 8.20
C VAL A 120 10.48 3.94 8.88
N ASP A 121 10.55 3.63 10.17
CA ASP A 121 11.79 3.58 10.95
C ASP A 121 12.79 2.62 10.29
N ALA A 122 12.36 1.42 9.93
CA ALA A 122 13.23 0.45 9.25
C ALA A 122 13.78 0.99 7.92
N THR A 123 12.96 1.66 7.11
CA THR A 123 13.40 2.26 5.84
C THR A 123 14.37 3.43 6.06
N VAL A 124 14.04 4.32 6.99
CA VAL A 124 14.81 5.55 7.27
C VAL A 124 16.14 5.19 7.92
N ASP A 125 16.15 4.35 8.95
CA ASP A 125 17.36 3.99 9.69
C ASP A 125 18.36 3.22 8.81
N ALA A 126 17.85 2.37 7.92
CA ALA A 126 18.68 1.66 6.95
C ALA A 126 19.10 2.51 5.75
N GLN A 127 18.56 3.73 5.62
CA GLN A 127 18.67 4.56 4.42
C GLN A 127 18.33 3.77 3.15
N ALA A 128 17.32 2.90 3.24
CA ALA A 128 16.88 2.06 2.14
C ALA A 128 16.07 2.89 1.14
N SER A 129 16.19 2.55 -0.14
CA SER A 129 15.37 3.15 -1.20
C SER A 129 13.92 2.70 -1.09
N ALA A 130 13.67 1.48 -0.62
CA ALA A 130 12.33 0.99 -0.34
C ALA A 130 12.32 -0.06 0.78
N SER A 131 11.24 -0.08 1.56
CA SER A 131 10.85 -1.23 2.36
C SER A 131 9.40 -1.59 2.05
N VAL A 132 9.10 -2.89 2.01
CA VAL A 132 7.76 -3.42 1.89
C VAL A 132 7.39 -4.14 3.18
N LEU A 133 6.18 -3.91 3.67
CA LEU A 133 5.63 -4.66 4.79
C LEU A 133 5.17 -6.03 4.28
N THR A 134 5.62 -7.10 4.93
CA THR A 134 5.33 -8.48 4.52
C THR A 134 4.68 -9.25 5.66
N CYS A 135 4.06 -10.38 5.33
CA CYS A 135 3.58 -11.33 6.32
C CYS A 135 3.81 -12.75 5.81
N VAL A 136 4.00 -13.71 6.71
CA VAL A 136 4.29 -15.11 6.38
C VAL A 136 3.11 -15.97 6.80
N VAL A 137 2.55 -16.70 5.83
CA VAL A 137 1.43 -17.62 6.04
C VAL A 137 1.69 -18.94 5.32
N ALA A 138 0.90 -19.97 5.66
CA ALA A 138 1.00 -21.26 4.99
C ALA A 138 0.49 -21.20 3.52
N ASP A 139 -0.51 -20.38 3.25
CA ASP A 139 -1.06 -20.15 1.91
C ASP A 139 -1.34 -18.66 1.71
N ALA A 140 -0.56 -18.05 0.81
CA ALA A 140 -0.67 -16.63 0.46
C ALA A 140 -1.75 -16.35 -0.60
N GLY A 141 -2.44 -17.37 -1.12
CA GLY A 141 -3.57 -17.21 -2.03
C GLY A 141 -3.27 -16.27 -3.20
N ALA A 142 -4.08 -15.22 -3.33
CA ALA A 142 -4.01 -14.22 -4.40
C ALA A 142 -2.98 -13.09 -4.19
N TYR A 143 -2.24 -13.07 -3.07
CA TYR A 143 -1.29 -11.99 -2.78
C TYR A 143 0.03 -12.14 -3.55
N GLY A 144 0.68 -11.03 -3.88
CA GLY A 144 2.01 -11.08 -4.50
C GLY A 144 3.05 -11.74 -3.60
N ARG A 145 3.96 -12.53 -4.17
CA ARG A 145 4.98 -13.31 -3.45
C ARG A 145 6.27 -12.53 -3.31
N ILE A 146 6.90 -12.65 -2.15
CA ILE A 146 8.18 -12.00 -1.84
C ILE A 146 9.32 -12.92 -2.27
N VAL A 147 9.98 -12.57 -3.38
CA VAL A 147 11.09 -13.38 -3.92
C VAL A 147 12.42 -12.85 -3.36
N LYS A 148 13.17 -13.73 -2.70
CA LYS A 148 14.47 -13.44 -2.07
C LYS A 148 15.58 -14.26 -2.73
N ASP A 149 16.82 -13.76 -2.67
CA ASP A 149 18.00 -14.51 -3.09
C ASP A 149 18.44 -15.54 -2.04
N GLY A 150 19.50 -16.30 -2.32
CA GLY A 150 20.05 -17.30 -1.39
C GLY A 150 20.60 -16.73 -0.08
N ALA A 151 20.78 -15.40 0.01
CA ALA A 151 21.17 -14.70 1.23
C ALA A 151 19.96 -14.08 1.97
N GLY A 152 18.74 -14.34 1.50
CA GLY A 152 17.50 -13.82 2.08
C GLY A 152 17.19 -12.36 1.72
N ARG A 153 17.89 -11.77 0.75
CA ARG A 153 17.68 -10.37 0.32
C ARG A 153 16.55 -10.29 -0.69
N LEU A 154 15.63 -9.35 -0.47
CA LEU A 154 14.52 -9.08 -1.39
C LEU A 154 15.03 -8.76 -2.80
N GLN A 155 14.51 -9.46 -3.81
CA GLN A 155 14.87 -9.27 -5.22
C GLN A 155 13.73 -8.66 -6.02
N ARG A 156 12.51 -9.14 -5.82
CA ARG A 156 11.30 -8.63 -6.47
C ARG A 156 10.06 -9.12 -5.75
N ILE A 157 8.92 -8.55 -6.14
CA ILE A 157 7.59 -9.03 -5.77
C ILE A 157 6.93 -9.51 -7.05
N VAL A 158 6.30 -10.68 -7.02
CA VAL A 158 5.57 -11.24 -8.18
C VAL A 158 4.11 -11.41 -7.84
N GLU A 159 3.22 -10.80 -8.62
CA GLU A 159 1.78 -10.96 -8.43
C GLU A 159 1.37 -12.43 -8.63
N ALA A 160 0.38 -12.90 -7.88
CA ALA A 160 -0.01 -14.32 -7.91
C ALA A 160 -0.44 -14.80 -9.30
N ARG A 161 -0.94 -13.90 -10.15
CA ARG A 161 -1.35 -14.20 -11.54
C ARG A 161 -0.16 -14.42 -12.47
N ASP A 162 0.97 -13.79 -12.17
CA ASP A 162 2.20 -13.82 -12.97
C ASP A 162 3.23 -14.82 -12.38
N ALA A 163 2.92 -15.40 -11.22
CA ALA A 163 3.80 -16.30 -10.48
C ALA A 163 3.83 -17.71 -11.08
N THR A 164 5.03 -18.28 -11.19
CA THR A 164 5.22 -19.70 -11.50
C THR A 164 4.73 -20.59 -10.36
N PRO A 165 4.49 -21.90 -10.61
CA PRO A 165 4.13 -22.85 -9.55
C PRO A 165 5.12 -22.89 -8.38
N GLY A 166 6.42 -22.69 -8.65
CA GLY A 166 7.44 -22.63 -7.60
C GLY A 166 7.34 -21.36 -6.75
N GLU A 167 7.03 -20.22 -7.37
CA GLU A 167 6.82 -18.96 -6.64
C GLU A 167 5.52 -18.97 -5.84
N LEU A 168 4.46 -19.59 -6.36
CA LEU A 168 3.18 -19.71 -5.64
C LEU A 168 3.31 -20.47 -4.31
N ALA A 169 4.33 -21.32 -4.17
CA ALA A 169 4.67 -22.02 -2.93
C ALA A 169 5.36 -21.15 -1.87
N ILE A 170 5.76 -19.91 -2.21
CA ILE A 170 6.29 -18.95 -1.25
C ILE A 170 5.17 -18.48 -0.33
N GLY A 171 5.34 -18.64 0.98
CA GLY A 171 4.37 -18.22 2.00
C GLY A 171 4.51 -16.77 2.46
N GLU A 172 5.64 -16.11 2.18
CA GLU A 172 5.83 -14.69 2.47
C GLU A 172 5.22 -13.83 1.36
N TYR A 173 4.27 -12.97 1.73
CA TYR A 173 3.50 -12.18 0.76
C TYR A 173 3.59 -10.67 0.98
N ASN A 174 3.33 -9.94 -0.10
CA ASN A 174 3.23 -8.49 -0.15
C ASN A 174 1.90 -8.03 0.42
N THR A 175 1.95 -7.21 1.47
CA THR A 175 0.75 -6.63 2.10
C THR A 175 0.19 -5.41 1.35
N GLY A 176 0.93 -4.88 0.37
CA GLY A 176 0.56 -3.66 -0.35
C GLY A 176 0.91 -2.38 0.40
N VAL A 177 1.66 -2.46 1.49
CA VAL A 177 2.15 -1.31 2.27
C VAL A 177 3.66 -1.16 2.05
N PHE A 178 4.07 0.00 1.57
CA PHE A 178 5.44 0.32 1.21
C PHE A 178 5.88 1.64 1.84
N CYS A 179 7.16 1.78 2.12
CA CYS A 179 7.80 3.06 2.37
C CYS A 179 8.96 3.20 1.39
N PHE A 180 9.02 4.32 0.68
CA PHE A 180 10.08 4.60 -0.28
C PHE A 180 10.79 5.89 0.07
N ARG A 181 12.08 5.98 -0.26
CA ARG A 181 12.71 7.28 -0.49
C ARG A 181 12.06 7.92 -1.72
N THR A 182 11.54 9.14 -1.59
CA THR A 182 10.68 9.73 -2.62
C THR A 182 11.37 9.90 -4.00
N PRO A 183 12.62 10.39 -4.10
CA PRO A 183 13.34 10.43 -5.37
C PRO A 183 13.47 9.06 -6.06
N ASP A 184 13.75 8.01 -5.28
CA ASP A 184 13.95 6.66 -5.79
C ASP A 184 12.63 6.04 -6.27
N LEU A 185 11.54 6.30 -5.55
CA LEU A 185 10.18 5.96 -6.00
C LEU A 185 9.88 6.59 -7.36
N VAL A 186 10.09 7.90 -7.52
CA VAL A 186 9.82 8.61 -8.78
C VAL A 186 10.64 8.03 -9.92
N ALA A 187 11.93 7.76 -9.69
CA ALA A 187 12.80 7.15 -10.69
C ALA A 187 12.37 5.72 -11.08
N ALA A 188 11.97 4.89 -10.11
CA ALA A 188 11.49 3.54 -10.35
C ALA A 188 10.14 3.52 -11.07
N LEU A 189 9.21 4.43 -10.72
CA LEU A 189 7.91 4.56 -11.39
C LEU A 189 8.05 4.91 -12.87
N ALA A 190 9.09 5.65 -13.27
CA ALA A 190 9.35 6.01 -14.66
C ALA A 190 9.79 4.81 -15.53
N LYS A 191 10.19 3.69 -14.91
CA LYS A 191 10.66 2.48 -15.58
C LYS A 191 9.56 1.44 -15.80
N LEU A 192 8.41 1.61 -15.13
CA LEU A 192 7.32 0.65 -15.16
C LEU A 192 6.80 0.40 -16.57
N ARG A 193 6.43 -0.86 -16.82
CA ARG A 193 5.83 -1.31 -18.07
C ARG A 193 4.60 -2.14 -17.77
N ALA A 194 3.65 -2.13 -18.70
CA ALA A 194 2.43 -2.93 -18.64
C ALA A 194 2.61 -4.27 -19.39
N ASP A 195 3.71 -4.98 -19.11
CA ASP A 195 4.07 -6.26 -19.74
C ASP A 195 3.85 -7.42 -18.75
N ASN A 196 2.58 -7.64 -18.41
CA ASN A 196 2.12 -8.66 -17.47
C ASN A 196 0.72 -9.16 -17.87
N ASP A 197 0.21 -10.19 -17.18
CA ASP A 197 -1.08 -10.83 -17.46
C ASP A 197 -2.27 -9.85 -17.42
N GLN A 198 -2.13 -8.72 -16.71
CA GLN A 198 -3.18 -7.70 -16.59
C GLN A 198 -3.00 -6.51 -17.53
N SER A 199 -1.85 -6.38 -18.20
CA SER A 199 -1.48 -5.17 -18.95
C SER A 199 -1.59 -3.90 -18.10
N GLU A 200 -1.18 -3.99 -16.83
CA GLU A 200 -1.24 -2.90 -15.85
C GLU A 200 0.15 -2.47 -15.39
N TYR A 201 0.29 -1.22 -14.96
CA TYR A 201 1.50 -0.77 -14.27
C TYR A 201 1.44 -1.24 -12.82
N TYR A 202 2.21 -2.27 -12.46
CA TYR A 202 2.26 -2.74 -11.07
C TYR A 202 3.25 -1.92 -10.24
N LEU A 203 2.80 -1.48 -9.06
CA LEU A 203 3.70 -0.84 -8.09
C LEU A 203 4.79 -1.81 -7.62
N THR A 204 4.49 -3.10 -7.56
CA THR A 204 5.40 -4.16 -7.11
C THR A 204 6.66 -4.29 -7.96
N ASP A 205 6.58 -3.97 -9.26
CA ASP A 205 7.72 -3.97 -10.18
C ASP A 205 8.78 -2.91 -9.84
N THR A 206 8.42 -1.86 -9.09
CA THR A 206 9.39 -0.85 -8.63
C THR A 206 10.52 -1.47 -7.79
N ILE A 207 10.22 -2.54 -7.03
CA ILE A 207 11.22 -3.25 -6.23
C ILE A 207 12.30 -3.86 -7.12
N ALA A 208 11.91 -4.53 -8.20
CA ALA A 208 12.86 -5.13 -9.14
C ALA A 208 13.73 -4.07 -9.83
N HIS A 209 13.14 -2.93 -10.19
CA HIS A 209 13.88 -1.80 -10.76
C HIS A 209 14.91 -1.22 -9.78
N LEU A 210 14.54 -1.02 -8.52
CA LEU A 210 15.44 -0.54 -7.48
C LEU A 210 16.59 -1.53 -7.23
N VAL A 211 16.29 -2.83 -7.15
CA VAL A 211 17.33 -3.87 -7.01
C VAL A 211 18.29 -3.85 -8.20
N ALA A 212 17.78 -3.71 -9.43
CA ALA A 212 18.61 -3.63 -10.64
C ALA A 212 19.51 -2.40 -10.66
N ASP A 213 19.09 -1.30 -10.03
CA ASP A 213 19.88 -0.08 -9.87
C ASP A 213 20.93 -0.18 -8.73
N GLY A 214 20.98 -1.31 -8.02
CA GLY A 214 21.87 -1.50 -6.87
C GLY A 214 21.39 -0.80 -5.59
N CYS A 215 20.13 -0.35 -5.56
CA CYS A 215 19.54 0.26 -4.38
C CYS A 215 19.24 -0.77 -3.29
N ALA A 216 19.32 -0.34 -2.03
CA ALA A 216 18.92 -1.15 -0.89
C ALA A 216 17.38 -1.23 -0.80
N VAL A 217 16.86 -2.46 -0.77
CA VAL A 217 15.43 -2.73 -0.54
C VAL A 217 15.25 -3.74 0.60
N GLN A 218 14.16 -3.63 1.35
CA GLN A 218 13.91 -4.47 2.52
C GLN A 218 12.49 -5.04 2.55
N ALA A 219 12.36 -6.24 3.12
CA ALA A 219 11.08 -6.80 3.54
C ALA A 219 10.99 -6.72 5.07
N VAL A 220 9.93 -6.11 5.59
CA VAL A 220 9.68 -5.94 7.03
C VAL A 220 8.48 -6.80 7.40
N ALA A 221 8.75 -7.95 8.03
CA ALA A 221 7.71 -8.90 8.37
C ALA A 221 6.87 -8.45 9.59
N ILE A 222 5.57 -8.76 9.55
CA ILE A 222 4.66 -8.64 10.69
C ILE A 222 4.16 -10.01 11.12
N ASP A 223 3.87 -10.13 12.42
CA ASP A 223 3.42 -11.38 13.02
C ASP A 223 1.90 -11.57 12.93
N ASP A 224 1.15 -10.46 12.96
CA ASP A 224 -0.32 -10.45 12.99
C ASP A 224 -0.90 -10.20 11.58
N PRO A 225 -1.28 -11.24 10.82
CA PRO A 225 -1.84 -11.09 9.48
C PRO A 225 -3.16 -10.31 9.48
N ASP A 226 -3.90 -10.31 10.60
CA ASP A 226 -5.20 -9.62 10.69
C ASP A 226 -5.07 -8.10 10.58
N GLU A 227 -3.86 -7.52 10.76
CA GLU A 227 -3.63 -6.08 10.57
C GLU A 227 -3.66 -5.65 9.10
N VAL A 228 -3.30 -6.53 8.17
CA VAL A 228 -3.06 -6.20 6.76
C VAL A 228 -4.09 -6.80 5.82
N VAL A 229 -5.19 -7.33 6.37
CA VAL A 229 -6.30 -7.87 5.56
C VAL A 229 -6.98 -6.72 4.81
N GLY A 230 -6.85 -6.74 3.49
CA GLY A 230 -7.60 -5.87 2.59
C GLY A 230 -9.03 -6.35 2.41
N ILE A 231 -9.99 -5.44 2.50
CA ILE A 231 -11.41 -5.76 2.32
C ILE A 231 -11.77 -5.62 0.84
N ASN A 232 -12.33 -6.69 0.28
CA ASN A 232 -12.75 -6.80 -1.12
C ASN A 232 -14.18 -7.33 -1.27
N THR A 233 -14.73 -7.99 -0.25
CA THR A 233 -16.05 -8.60 -0.23
C THR A 233 -16.83 -8.22 1.04
N VAL A 234 -18.15 -8.46 1.02
CA VAL A 234 -19.02 -8.25 2.19
C VAL A 234 -18.67 -9.21 3.34
N ASP A 235 -18.23 -10.43 3.04
CA ASP A 235 -17.84 -11.41 4.06
C ASP A 235 -16.56 -10.97 4.79
N GLU A 236 -15.57 -10.45 4.04
CA GLU A 236 -14.35 -9.86 4.62
C GLU A 236 -14.68 -8.61 5.45
N LEU A 237 -15.64 -7.78 5.03
CA LEU A 237 -16.12 -6.63 5.79
C LEU A 237 -16.69 -7.05 7.15
N ALA A 238 -17.54 -8.09 7.18
CA ALA A 238 -18.13 -8.62 8.41
C ALA A 238 -17.07 -9.28 9.34
N ALA A 239 -16.08 -9.95 8.75
CA ALA A 239 -14.95 -10.51 9.48
C ALA A 239 -14.09 -9.40 10.13
N ALA A 240 -13.78 -8.34 9.38
CA ALA A 240 -13.02 -7.18 9.86
C ALA A 240 -13.76 -6.43 10.98
N GLU A 241 -15.07 -6.24 10.85
CA GLU A 241 -15.93 -5.67 11.89
C GLU A 241 -15.88 -6.51 13.18
N SER A 242 -15.90 -7.84 13.06
CA SER A 242 -15.81 -8.74 14.22
C SER A 242 -14.42 -8.70 14.86
N LEU A 243 -13.35 -8.58 14.06
CA LEU A 243 -11.99 -8.39 14.55
C LEU A 243 -11.82 -7.06 15.27
N LEU A 244 -12.34 -5.98 14.72
CA LEU A 244 -12.27 -4.64 15.31
C LEU A 244 -12.91 -4.63 16.71
N ARG A 245 -14.09 -5.23 16.86
CA ARG A 245 -14.77 -5.35 18.16
C ARG A 245 -14.04 -6.21 19.19
N ARG A 246 -13.20 -7.16 18.77
CA ARG A 246 -12.39 -7.97 19.70
C ARG A 246 -11.15 -7.23 20.20
N ARG A 247 -10.69 -6.21 19.46
CA ARG A 247 -9.48 -5.43 19.75
C ARG A 247 -9.75 -4.18 20.58
N GLY A 248 -10.96 -3.62 20.49
CA GLY A 248 -11.43 -2.48 21.31
C GLY A 248 -12.11 -2.94 22.58
#